data_AF-A0A943NQX9-F1
#
_entry.id   AF-A0A943NQX9-F1
#
_cell.length_a   1.000
_cell.length_b   1.000
_cell.length_c   1.000
_cell.angle_alpha   90.00
_cell.angle_beta   90.00
_cell.angle_gamma   90.00
#
_symmetry.space_group_name_H-M   'P 1'
#
loop_
_entity.id
_entity.type
_entity.pdbx_description
1 polymer ?
#
loop_
_entity_poly.entity_id
_entity_poly.type
_entity_poly.pdbx_seq_one_letter_code
_entity_poly.pdbx_strand_id
1 'polypeptide(L)'
;MNLIAILSPIFWGLLVLSLLVFVHEAGHYGMARLCGVRVTEFFLGMPFKYKLSHKSKKYGTEVGVTPLLFGGYTRICGMEGELDELLPQALMSVQEAGSLEVGALAAKLNCEDERAYNLLYTLADWGSIELVKESDELAHTTFQTLARDAELRCEYDRGNNFELEGSTAAGEPRVPQMSADDFFAQEKAHTYVGVNVPKRLLMILGGPLVNIALAFVLVVGSLMFVGIPAAQNKAQLGSVESGSLAAISGLTAGDTILTFNKVEVHTWEDLTAAIKDAMS
;
A
#
# COMPACT_ATOMS: atom_id res chain seq x y z
N MET A 1 -7.31 38.34 -9.89
CA MET A 1 -6.61 37.03 -9.80
C MET A 1 -7.59 35.96 -10.22
N ASN A 2 -7.28 35.16 -11.25
CA ASN A 2 -8.22 34.18 -11.78
C ASN A 2 -8.38 33.04 -10.76
N LEU A 3 -9.57 32.93 -10.14
CA LEU A 3 -9.85 31.91 -9.13
C LEU A 3 -9.59 30.50 -9.68
N ILE A 4 -9.88 30.27 -10.96
CA ILE A 4 -9.62 28.98 -11.63
C ILE A 4 -8.13 28.67 -11.70
N ALA A 5 -7.27 29.69 -11.87
CA ALA A 5 -5.82 29.50 -11.92
C ALA A 5 -5.22 29.10 -10.56
N ILE A 6 -5.92 29.39 -9.45
CA ILE A 6 -5.52 28.95 -8.10
C ILE A 6 -6.16 27.60 -7.77
N LEU A 7 -7.45 27.43 -8.06
CA LEU A 7 -8.18 26.22 -7.70
C LEU A 7 -7.76 24.98 -8.50
N SER A 8 -7.39 25.15 -9.77
CA SER A 8 -7.01 24.02 -10.65
C SER A 8 -5.76 23.27 -10.16
N PRO A 9 -4.61 23.93 -9.88
CA PRO A 9 -3.45 23.24 -9.33
C PRO A 9 -3.71 22.56 -8.00
N ILE A 10 -4.53 23.17 -7.12
CA ILE A 10 -4.90 22.57 -5.83
C ILE A 10 -5.70 21.29 -6.06
N PHE A 11 -6.74 21.35 -6.89
CA PHE A 11 -7.58 20.19 -7.20
C PHE A 11 -6.75 19.04 -7.78
N TRP A 12 -5.93 19.32 -8.80
CA TRP A 12 -5.10 18.29 -9.43
C TRP A 12 -4.00 17.78 -8.49
N GLY A 13 -3.40 18.66 -7.68
CA GLY A 13 -2.40 18.28 -6.68
C GLY A 13 -2.98 17.33 -5.65
N LEU A 14 -4.19 17.61 -5.14
CA LEU A 14 -4.88 16.73 -4.20
C LEU A 14 -5.25 15.39 -4.83
N LEU A 15 -5.72 15.39 -6.08
CA LEU A 15 -6.08 14.16 -6.79
C LEU A 15 -4.85 13.27 -7.01
N VAL A 16 -3.74 13.84 -7.48
CA VAL A 16 -2.50 13.09 -7.72
C VAL A 16 -1.90 12.59 -6.40
N LEU A 17 -1.89 13.44 -5.36
CA LEU A 17 -1.42 13.03 -4.04
C LEU A 17 -2.27 11.89 -3.46
N SER A 18 -3.59 11.97 -3.57
CA SER A 18 -4.52 10.91 -3.16
C SER A 18 -4.20 9.59 -3.84
N LEU A 19 -4.02 9.60 -5.17
CA LEU A 19 -3.67 8.41 -5.94
C LEU A 19 -2.30 7.85 -5.53
N LEU A 20 -1.30 8.72 -5.33
CA LEU A 20 0.06 8.30 -4.97
C LEU A 20 0.10 7.66 -3.58
N VAL A 21 -0.61 8.22 -2.61
CA VAL A 21 -0.71 7.62 -1.27
C VAL A 21 -1.53 6.34 -1.31
N PHE A 22 -2.59 6.26 -2.11
CA PHE A 22 -3.34 5.01 -2.28
C PHE A 22 -2.48 3.88 -2.81
N VAL A 23 -1.66 4.15 -3.84
CA VAL A 23 -0.73 3.15 -4.38
C VAL A 23 0.34 2.80 -3.34
N HIS A 24 0.81 3.77 -2.56
CA HIS A 24 1.73 3.54 -1.43
C HIS A 24 1.14 2.55 -0.41
N GLU A 25 -0.08 2.82 0.05
CA GLU A 25 -0.80 1.95 0.99
C GLU A 25 -1.05 0.55 0.40
N ALA A 26 -1.40 0.47 -0.89
CA ALA A 26 -1.55 -0.80 -1.59
C ALA A 26 -0.25 -1.62 -1.60
N GLY A 27 0.92 -0.95 -1.62
CA GLY A 27 2.22 -1.59 -1.47
C GLY A 27 2.42 -2.24 -0.10
N HIS A 28 2.10 -1.52 0.98
CA HIS A 28 2.14 -2.06 2.34
C HIS A 28 1.17 -3.24 2.50
N TYR A 29 -0.08 -3.08 2.06
CA TYR A 29 -1.10 -4.12 2.05
C TYR A 29 -0.63 -5.38 1.31
N GLY A 30 -0.12 -5.21 0.09
CA GLY A 30 0.36 -6.30 -0.74
C GLY A 30 1.48 -7.09 -0.08
N MET A 31 2.49 -6.38 0.45
CA MET A 31 3.62 -7.02 1.12
C MET A 31 3.21 -7.71 2.43
N ALA A 32 2.27 -7.14 3.19
CA ALA A 32 1.74 -7.76 4.40
C ALA A 32 1.05 -9.10 4.08
N ARG A 33 0.18 -9.09 3.06
CA ARG A 33 -0.50 -10.30 2.59
C ARG A 33 0.45 -11.36 2.05
N LEU A 34 1.50 -10.96 1.33
CA LEU A 34 2.54 -11.88 0.85
C LEU A 34 3.33 -12.50 2.00
N CYS A 35 3.53 -11.76 3.09
CA CYS A 35 4.25 -12.23 4.27
C CYS A 35 3.42 -13.14 5.18
N GLY A 36 2.12 -13.30 4.90
CA GLY A 36 1.16 -14.07 5.71
C GLY A 36 0.57 -13.31 6.89
N VAL A 37 0.75 -11.98 6.92
CA VAL A 37 0.23 -11.10 7.96
C VAL A 37 -1.20 -10.68 7.63
N ARG A 38 -2.06 -10.66 8.64
CA ARG A 38 -3.46 -10.23 8.53
C ARG A 38 -3.53 -8.72 8.29
N VAL A 39 -4.54 -8.34 7.50
CA VAL A 39 -4.91 -6.94 7.30
C VAL A 39 -6.42 -6.86 7.40
N THR A 40 -6.92 -6.08 8.35
CA THR A 40 -8.36 -5.96 8.62
C THR A 40 -9.01 -4.89 7.76
N GLU A 41 -8.33 -3.77 7.51
CA GLU A 41 -8.88 -2.63 6.78
C GLU A 41 -7.90 -2.11 5.72
N PHE A 42 -8.43 -1.70 4.57
CA PHE A 42 -7.69 -1.03 3.50
C PHE A 42 -8.58 0.05 2.87
N PHE A 43 -8.30 1.32 3.16
CA PHE A 43 -9.16 2.43 2.78
C PHE A 43 -8.43 3.50 1.98
N LEU A 44 -9.14 4.05 1.00
CA LEU A 44 -8.78 5.30 0.33
C LEU A 44 -9.39 6.48 1.09
N GLY A 45 -8.54 7.44 1.49
CA GLY A 45 -8.91 8.60 2.30
C GLY A 45 -8.69 8.40 3.80
N MET A 46 -8.83 9.48 4.57
CA MET A 46 -8.67 9.45 6.04
C MET A 46 -9.90 8.83 6.73
N PRO A 47 -9.76 8.30 7.95
CA PRO A 47 -10.88 7.81 8.75
C PRO A 47 -11.98 8.86 8.88
N PHE A 48 -13.21 8.50 8.52
CA PHE A 48 -14.36 9.40 8.55
C PHE A 48 -15.64 8.64 8.89
N LYS A 49 -16.62 9.33 9.49
CA LYS A 49 -17.88 8.72 9.96
C LYS A 49 -18.68 8.05 8.84
N TYR A 50 -18.65 8.63 7.65
CA TYR A 50 -19.29 8.06 6.47
C TYR A 50 -18.23 7.36 5.63
N LYS A 51 -18.39 6.05 5.45
CA LYS A 51 -17.52 5.22 4.61
C LYS A 51 -18.35 4.39 3.64
N LEU A 52 -17.88 4.26 2.41
CA LEU A 52 -18.38 3.28 1.46
C LEU A 52 -17.39 2.12 1.44
N SER A 53 -17.79 0.97 1.96
CA SER A 53 -16.89 -0.16 2.14
C SER A 53 -17.52 -1.48 1.74
N HIS A 54 -16.67 -2.45 1.46
CA HIS A 54 -17.02 -3.82 1.13
C HIS A 54 -16.01 -4.78 1.78
N LYS A 55 -16.51 -5.75 2.54
CA LYS A 55 -15.69 -6.79 3.15
C LYS A 55 -15.42 -7.92 2.15
N SER A 56 -14.14 -8.16 1.86
CA SER A 56 -13.74 -9.21 0.91
C SER A 56 -14.00 -10.59 1.49
N LYS A 57 -14.83 -11.42 0.83
CA LYS A 57 -15.09 -12.80 1.27
C LYS A 57 -13.83 -13.68 1.27
N LYS A 58 -12.87 -13.40 0.40
CA LYS A 58 -11.65 -14.22 0.24
C LYS A 58 -10.58 -13.89 1.27
N TYR A 59 -10.54 -12.65 1.73
CA TYR A 59 -9.44 -12.14 2.52
C TYR A 59 -9.91 -11.56 3.87
N GLY A 60 -11.21 -11.37 4.10
CA GLY A 60 -11.74 -10.73 5.31
C GLY A 60 -11.48 -9.23 5.38
N THR A 61 -10.51 -8.68 4.64
CA THR A 61 -10.21 -7.24 4.64
C THR A 61 -11.42 -6.42 4.19
N GLU A 62 -11.78 -5.43 4.99
CA GLU A 62 -12.71 -4.38 4.62
C GLU A 62 -12.00 -3.38 3.71
N VAL A 63 -12.44 -3.30 2.46
CA VAL A 63 -11.91 -2.37 1.46
C VAL A 63 -12.92 -1.26 1.23
N GLY A 64 -12.49 0.00 1.26
CA GLY A 64 -13.44 1.10 1.06
C GLY A 64 -12.81 2.44 0.70
N VAL A 65 -13.68 3.44 0.61
CA VAL A 65 -13.33 4.83 0.35
C VAL A 65 -14.11 5.73 1.30
N THR A 66 -13.44 6.77 1.79
CA THR A 66 -14.05 7.84 2.58
C THR A 66 -14.15 9.12 1.73
N PRO A 67 -15.10 10.03 2.04
CA PRO A 67 -15.24 11.31 1.33
C PRO A 67 -13.99 12.18 1.42
N LEU A 68 -13.16 11.96 2.43
CA LEU A 68 -11.95 12.73 2.70
C LEU A 68 -10.75 12.08 2.03
N LEU A 69 -10.63 12.24 0.71
CA LEU A 69 -9.63 11.61 -0.16
C LEU A 69 -8.16 12.01 0.09
N PHE A 70 -7.86 12.62 1.23
CA PHE A 70 -6.49 12.89 1.64
C PHE A 70 -5.85 11.58 2.10
N GLY A 71 -4.99 11.02 1.26
CA GLY A 71 -4.24 9.81 1.59
C GLY A 71 -5.08 8.52 1.55
N GLY A 72 -4.72 7.59 2.42
CA GLY A 72 -5.34 6.30 2.63
C GLY A 72 -4.75 5.66 3.90
N TYR A 73 -5.30 4.55 4.34
CA TYR A 73 -4.73 3.81 5.46
C TYR A 73 -4.92 2.30 5.29
N THR A 74 -3.93 1.55 5.76
CA THR A 74 -3.93 0.09 5.83
C THR A 74 -3.77 -0.33 7.28
N ARG A 75 -4.74 -1.08 7.82
CA ARG A 75 -4.66 -1.61 9.19
C ARG A 75 -4.01 -3.00 9.18
N ILE A 76 -2.68 -3.01 9.34
CA ILE A 76 -1.86 -4.24 9.43
C ILE A 76 -1.85 -4.72 10.87
N CYS A 77 -2.22 -5.98 11.08
CA CYS A 77 -2.37 -6.56 12.42
C CYS A 77 -1.05 -6.61 13.20
N GLY A 78 -1.08 -6.21 14.46
CA GLY A 78 0.05 -6.23 15.39
C GLY A 78 1.10 -5.15 15.12
N MET A 79 0.69 -4.05 14.48
CA MET A 79 1.48 -2.81 14.46
C MET A 79 1.17 -1.91 15.67
N GLU A 80 -0.01 -2.09 16.28
CA GLU A 80 -0.44 -1.39 17.48
C GLU A 80 -0.52 -2.36 18.68
N GLY A 81 -0.61 -1.82 19.89
CA GLY A 81 -0.70 -2.59 21.13
C GLY A 81 0.66 -2.97 21.74
N GLU A 82 0.61 -3.39 22.99
CA GLU A 82 1.78 -3.74 23.79
C GLU A 82 1.76 -5.24 24.12
N LEU A 83 2.94 -5.87 24.09
CA LEU A 83 3.06 -7.27 24.48
C LEU A 83 3.03 -7.39 26.00
N ASP A 84 2.11 -8.20 26.50
CA ASP A 84 1.93 -8.51 27.91
C ASP A 84 1.93 -10.04 28.11
N GLU A 85 2.41 -10.48 29.27
CA GLU A 85 2.49 -11.89 29.67
C GLU A 85 1.12 -12.57 29.78
N LEU A 86 0.04 -11.79 29.99
CA LEU A 86 -1.33 -12.28 30.15
C LEU A 86 -2.09 -12.43 28.83
N LEU A 87 -1.49 -12.05 27.69
CA LEU A 87 -2.14 -12.14 26.38
C LEU A 87 -2.61 -13.57 26.03
N PRO A 88 -1.84 -14.64 26.29
CA PRO A 88 -2.31 -16.00 26.04
C PRO A 88 -3.57 -16.35 26.84
N GLN A 89 -3.61 -16.00 28.13
CA GLN A 89 -4.75 -16.28 29.01
C GLN A 89 -5.96 -15.42 28.67
N ALA A 90 -5.73 -14.16 28.25
CA ALA A 90 -6.79 -13.28 27.78
C ALA A 90 -7.45 -13.81 26.50
N LEU A 91 -6.64 -14.19 25.52
CA LEU A 91 -7.13 -14.79 24.27
C LEU A 91 -7.94 -16.06 24.54
N MET A 92 -7.40 -16.96 25.36
CA MET A 92 -8.06 -18.21 25.73
C MET A 92 -9.38 -17.95 26.48
N SER A 93 -9.43 -16.93 27.34
CA SER A 93 -10.65 -16.57 28.07
C SER A 93 -11.76 -16.08 27.16
N VAL A 94 -11.44 -15.31 26.11
CA VAL A 94 -12.43 -14.90 25.11
C VAL A 94 -12.90 -16.13 24.31
N GLN A 95 -12.00 -17.03 23.93
CA GLN A 95 -12.35 -18.28 23.23
C GLN A 95 -13.30 -19.17 24.05
N GLU A 96 -13.07 -19.30 25.36
CA GLU A 96 -13.94 -20.05 26.27
C GLU A 96 -15.32 -19.41 26.45
N ALA A 97 -15.38 -18.08 26.51
CA ALA A 97 -16.61 -17.35 26.76
C ALA A 97 -17.43 -17.10 25.48
N GLY A 98 -16.78 -17.10 24.31
CA GLY A 98 -17.33 -16.62 23.04
C GLY A 98 -17.43 -15.10 22.99
N SER A 99 -18.03 -14.48 24.01
CA SER A 99 -18.11 -13.04 24.21
C SER A 99 -17.80 -12.69 25.67
N LEU A 100 -17.01 -11.64 25.89
CA LEU A 100 -16.47 -11.30 27.21
C LEU A 100 -16.39 -9.78 27.39
N GLU A 101 -16.89 -9.31 28.54
CA GLU A 101 -16.68 -7.93 29.01
C GLU A 101 -15.30 -7.77 29.65
N VAL A 102 -14.71 -6.58 29.52
CA VAL A 102 -13.40 -6.25 30.11
C VAL A 102 -13.37 -6.54 31.61
N GLY A 103 -14.39 -6.13 32.37
CA GLY A 103 -14.42 -6.32 33.82
C GLY A 103 -14.48 -7.80 34.23
N ALA A 104 -15.12 -8.64 33.41
CA ALA A 104 -15.13 -10.08 33.62
C ALA A 104 -13.74 -10.69 33.39
N LEU A 105 -13.00 -10.20 32.38
CA LEU A 105 -11.61 -10.61 32.17
C LEU A 105 -10.70 -10.13 33.30
N ALA A 106 -10.83 -8.87 33.71
CA ALA A 106 -10.06 -8.27 34.80
C ALA A 106 -10.21 -9.06 36.10
N ALA A 107 -11.44 -9.41 36.46
CA ALA A 107 -11.73 -10.26 37.61
C ALA A 107 -11.11 -11.67 37.47
N LYS A 108 -11.18 -12.27 36.27
CA LYS A 108 -10.64 -13.62 36.00
C LYS A 108 -9.11 -13.66 36.09
N LEU A 109 -8.45 -12.64 35.56
CA LEU A 109 -6.98 -12.53 35.54
C LEU A 109 -6.41 -11.83 36.77
N ASN A 110 -7.25 -11.36 37.68
CA ASN A 110 -6.88 -10.60 38.86
C ASN A 110 -5.99 -9.39 38.51
N CYS A 111 -6.44 -8.58 37.54
CA CYS A 111 -5.79 -7.36 37.09
C CYS A 111 -6.76 -6.18 37.01
N GLU A 112 -6.25 -4.98 36.76
CA GLU A 112 -7.05 -3.77 36.59
C GLU A 112 -7.77 -3.75 35.23
N ASP A 113 -8.95 -3.12 35.17
CA ASP A 113 -9.76 -3.02 33.95
C ASP A 113 -8.99 -2.40 32.78
N GLU A 114 -8.11 -1.44 33.04
CA GLU A 114 -7.27 -0.82 32.01
C GLU A 114 -6.29 -1.82 31.38
N ARG A 115 -5.65 -2.67 32.19
CA ARG A 115 -4.76 -3.73 31.70
C ARG A 115 -5.56 -4.77 30.91
N ALA A 116 -6.72 -5.19 31.41
CA ALA A 116 -7.60 -6.13 30.71
C ALA A 116 -8.10 -5.57 29.37
N TYR A 117 -8.46 -4.29 29.32
CA TYR A 117 -8.84 -3.60 28.10
C TYR A 117 -7.67 -3.56 27.10
N ASN A 118 -6.46 -3.20 27.54
CA ASN A 118 -5.28 -3.16 26.67
C ASN A 118 -4.92 -4.54 26.10
N LEU A 119 -5.08 -5.61 26.88
CA LEU A 119 -4.93 -7.00 26.41
C LEU A 119 -5.92 -7.31 25.28
N LEU A 120 -7.21 -7.02 25.50
CA LEU A 120 -8.27 -7.27 24.52
C LEU A 120 -8.13 -6.39 23.27
N TYR A 121 -7.79 -5.12 23.45
CA TYR A 121 -7.53 -4.19 22.35
C TYR A 121 -6.35 -4.67 21.49
N THR A 122 -5.27 -5.15 22.12
CA THR A 122 -4.12 -5.71 21.38
C THR A 122 -4.53 -6.95 20.58
N LEU A 123 -5.32 -7.86 21.17
CA LEU A 123 -5.85 -9.04 20.46
C LEU A 123 -6.84 -8.66 19.33
N ALA A 124 -7.61 -7.59 19.51
CA ALA A 124 -8.49 -7.05 18.46
C ALA A 124 -7.66 -6.43 17.32
N ASP A 125 -6.58 -5.71 17.61
CA ASP A 125 -5.65 -5.21 16.61
C ASP A 125 -5.01 -6.35 15.81
N TRP A 126 -4.75 -7.48 16.46
CA TRP A 126 -4.22 -8.69 15.81
C TRP A 126 -5.22 -9.37 14.87
N GLY A 127 -6.49 -8.92 14.86
CA GLY A 127 -7.57 -9.59 14.15
C GLY A 127 -7.81 -11.00 14.70
N SER A 128 -7.60 -11.20 16.01
CA SER A 128 -7.84 -12.46 16.70
C SER A 128 -9.23 -12.52 17.36
N ILE A 129 -9.72 -11.35 17.76
CA ILE A 129 -11.05 -11.09 18.34
C ILE A 129 -11.60 -9.78 17.74
N GLU A 130 -12.85 -9.43 18.02
CA GLU A 130 -13.43 -8.15 17.60
C GLU A 130 -14.14 -7.41 18.73
N LEU A 131 -14.14 -6.07 18.64
CA LEU A 131 -14.90 -5.19 19.52
C LEU A 131 -16.37 -5.20 19.10
N VAL A 132 -17.26 -5.54 20.03
CA VAL A 132 -18.71 -5.60 19.79
C VAL A 132 -19.39 -4.33 20.26
N LYS A 133 -19.00 -3.87 21.45
CA LYS A 133 -19.62 -2.74 22.13
C LYS A 133 -18.58 -1.96 22.88
N GLU A 134 -18.45 -0.69 22.53
CA GLU A 134 -17.65 0.30 23.26
C GLU A 134 -18.53 0.99 24.32
N SER A 135 -17.95 1.28 25.48
CA SER A 135 -18.62 1.89 26.63
C SER A 135 -17.70 2.93 27.28
N ASP A 136 -18.29 4.00 27.86
CA ASP A 136 -17.53 5.03 28.59
C ASP A 136 -16.80 4.44 29.80
N GLU A 137 -17.42 3.45 30.45
CA GLU A 137 -16.78 2.63 31.48
C GLU A 137 -16.13 1.40 30.84
N LEU A 138 -14.79 1.32 30.90
CA LEU A 138 -13.99 0.27 30.27
C LEU A 138 -14.49 -1.13 30.64
N ALA A 139 -14.85 -1.36 31.90
CA ALA A 139 -15.34 -2.63 32.41
C ALA A 139 -16.51 -3.22 31.60
N HIS A 140 -17.36 -2.37 31.00
CA HIS A 140 -18.53 -2.74 30.20
C HIS A 140 -18.30 -2.74 28.69
N THR A 141 -17.06 -2.56 28.26
CA THR A 141 -16.66 -2.78 26.87
C THR A 141 -16.61 -4.28 26.60
N THR A 142 -17.19 -4.73 25.48
CA THR A 142 -17.36 -6.15 25.16
C THR A 142 -16.61 -6.52 23.90
N PHE A 143 -15.82 -7.60 23.99
CA PHE A 143 -15.14 -8.22 22.86
C PHE A 143 -15.67 -9.64 22.63
N GLN A 144 -15.53 -10.16 21.41
CA GLN A 144 -15.96 -11.53 21.09
C GLN A 144 -15.00 -12.24 20.14
N THR A 145 -15.10 -13.56 20.10
CA THR A 145 -14.40 -14.40 19.14
C THR A 145 -14.83 -14.06 17.71
N LEU A 146 -13.88 -14.09 16.78
CA LEU A 146 -14.22 -14.08 15.36
C LEU A 146 -14.80 -15.42 14.92
N ALA A 147 -15.51 -15.42 13.80
CA ALA A 147 -15.84 -16.66 13.11
C ALA A 147 -14.55 -17.41 12.76
N ARG A 148 -14.52 -18.71 13.05
CA ARG A 148 -13.35 -19.57 12.82
C ARG A 148 -13.77 -20.87 12.15
N ASP A 149 -12.93 -21.37 11.26
CA ASP A 149 -13.12 -22.70 10.69
C ASP A 149 -12.70 -23.81 11.67
N ALA A 150 -12.89 -25.07 11.26
CA ALA A 150 -12.54 -26.23 12.06
C ALA A 150 -11.05 -26.27 12.49
N GLU A 151 -10.15 -25.65 11.71
CA GLU A 151 -8.71 -25.53 11.96
C GLU A 151 -8.32 -24.25 12.72
N LEU A 152 -9.31 -23.53 13.27
CA LEU A 152 -9.16 -22.26 13.99
C LEU A 152 -8.72 -21.07 13.11
N ARG A 153 -8.78 -21.17 11.78
CA ARG A 153 -8.48 -20.03 10.91
C ARG A 153 -9.63 -19.02 10.96
N CYS A 154 -9.32 -17.74 11.13
CA CYS A 154 -10.31 -16.67 11.10
C CYS A 154 -10.54 -16.14 9.68
N GLU A 155 -11.48 -15.21 9.54
CA GLU A 155 -11.85 -14.61 8.24
C GLU A 155 -10.71 -13.88 7.53
N TYR A 156 -9.68 -13.46 8.28
CA TYR A 156 -8.50 -12.78 7.73
C TYR A 156 -7.44 -13.77 7.22
N ASP A 157 -7.54 -15.04 7.59
CA ASP A 157 -6.57 -16.08 7.26
C ASP A 157 -6.79 -16.66 5.88
N ARG A 158 -5.68 -16.97 5.19
CA ARG A 158 -5.75 -17.53 3.84
C ARG A 158 -6.22 -18.98 3.89
N GLY A 159 -7.25 -19.29 3.10
CA GLY A 159 -7.76 -20.65 2.97
C GLY A 159 -8.69 -21.06 4.11
N ASN A 160 -9.24 -20.08 4.84
CA ASN A 160 -10.36 -20.36 5.74
C ASN A 160 -11.52 -21.01 4.98
N ASN A 161 -12.24 -21.90 5.65
CA ASN A 161 -13.46 -22.48 5.12
C ASN A 161 -14.50 -22.72 6.22
N PHE A 162 -15.42 -21.77 6.37
CA PHE A 162 -16.49 -21.81 7.37
C PHE A 162 -17.59 -22.85 7.09
N GLU A 163 -17.56 -23.50 5.92
CA GLU A 163 -18.51 -24.59 5.59
C GLU A 163 -18.08 -25.94 6.18
N LEU A 164 -16.85 -26.04 6.72
CA LEU A 164 -16.35 -27.26 7.35
C LEU A 164 -17.13 -27.57 8.64
N GLU A 165 -17.41 -28.85 8.87
CA GLU A 165 -18.01 -29.32 10.11
C GLU A 165 -17.09 -28.98 11.30
N GLY A 166 -17.65 -28.33 12.31
CA GLY A 166 -16.91 -27.82 13.46
C GLY A 166 -16.42 -26.38 13.33
N SER A 167 -16.77 -25.66 12.26
CA SER A 167 -16.64 -24.20 12.19
C SER A 167 -17.58 -23.52 13.19
N THR A 168 -17.21 -22.34 13.68
CA THR A 168 -17.98 -21.56 14.66
C THR A 168 -18.23 -20.14 14.16
N ALA A 169 -19.40 -19.61 14.46
CA ALA A 169 -19.73 -18.22 14.17
C ALA A 169 -19.02 -17.27 15.14
N ALA A 170 -19.01 -15.97 14.81
CA ALA A 170 -18.49 -14.95 15.71
C ALA A 170 -19.31 -14.90 17.01
N GLY A 171 -18.63 -14.80 18.15
CA GLY A 171 -19.24 -14.83 19.48
C GLY A 171 -19.62 -16.23 19.99
N GLU A 172 -19.47 -17.28 19.17
CA GLU A 172 -19.66 -18.64 19.66
C GLU A 172 -18.43 -19.11 20.46
N PRO A 173 -18.62 -19.72 21.65
CA PRO A 173 -17.54 -20.30 22.43
C PRO A 173 -16.86 -21.46 21.68
N ARG A 174 -15.53 -21.46 21.68
CA ARG A 174 -14.74 -22.58 21.17
C ARG A 174 -13.41 -22.66 21.89
N VAL A 175 -13.20 -23.71 22.67
CA VAL A 175 -11.91 -23.96 23.33
C VAL A 175 -10.97 -24.64 22.33
N PRO A 176 -9.85 -24.02 21.92
CA PRO A 176 -8.82 -24.69 21.13
C PRO A 176 -8.30 -25.93 21.85
N GLN A 177 -8.12 -27.03 21.12
CA GLN A 177 -7.56 -28.29 21.67
C GLN A 177 -6.02 -28.21 21.76
N MET A 178 -5.50 -27.13 22.34
CA MET A 178 -4.08 -26.85 22.53
C MET A 178 -3.87 -25.94 23.74
N SER A 179 -2.61 -25.73 24.16
CA SER A 179 -2.33 -24.81 25.26
C SER A 179 -2.61 -23.35 24.86
N ALA A 180 -2.84 -22.49 25.86
CA ALA A 180 -3.02 -21.05 25.62
C ALA A 180 -1.80 -20.44 24.92
N ASP A 181 -0.60 -20.87 25.28
CA ASP A 181 0.66 -20.40 24.68
C ASP A 181 0.80 -20.84 23.22
N ASP A 182 0.44 -22.08 22.90
CA ASP A 182 0.50 -22.59 21.52
C ASP A 182 -0.51 -21.86 20.62
N PHE A 183 -1.73 -21.65 21.10
CA PHE A 183 -2.76 -20.91 20.36
C PHE A 183 -2.36 -19.45 20.17
N PHE A 184 -1.82 -18.83 21.22
CA PHE A 184 -1.30 -17.47 21.13
C PHE A 184 -0.13 -17.35 20.15
N ALA A 185 0.80 -18.32 20.13
CA ALA A 185 1.90 -18.35 19.18
C ALA A 185 1.40 -18.50 17.73
N GLN A 186 0.36 -19.30 17.50
CA GLN A 186 -0.30 -19.43 16.20
C GLN A 186 -0.89 -18.09 15.74
N GLU A 187 -1.66 -17.41 16.59
CA GLU A 187 -2.24 -16.10 16.26
C GLU A 187 -1.17 -15.03 16.05
N LYS A 188 -0.13 -15.02 16.91
CA LYS A 188 1.00 -14.10 16.80
C LYS A 188 1.72 -14.25 15.47
N ALA A 189 1.88 -15.46 14.94
CA ALA A 189 2.55 -15.71 13.66
C ALA A 189 1.90 -15.00 12.45
N HIS A 190 0.62 -14.60 12.58
CA HIS A 190 -0.14 -13.86 11.58
C HIS A 190 -0.08 -12.33 11.75
N THR A 191 0.79 -11.83 12.64
CA THR A 191 0.92 -10.40 12.96
C THR A 191 2.29 -9.84 12.54
N TYR A 192 2.37 -8.52 12.43
CA TYR A 192 3.61 -7.81 12.13
C TYR A 192 4.72 -8.09 13.16
N VAL A 193 4.41 -8.13 14.46
CA VAL A 193 5.38 -8.44 15.53
C VAL A 193 5.79 -9.91 15.57
N GLY A 194 4.95 -10.83 15.09
CA GLY A 194 5.26 -12.26 15.10
C GLY A 194 6.10 -12.74 13.92
N VAL A 195 6.16 -11.98 12.82
CA VAL A 195 6.99 -12.35 11.67
C VAL A 195 8.43 -11.84 11.80
N ASN A 196 9.36 -12.56 11.16
CA ASN A 196 10.79 -12.27 11.21
C ASN A 196 11.12 -10.87 10.65
N VAL A 197 12.21 -10.26 11.12
CA VAL A 197 12.65 -8.91 10.74
C VAL A 197 12.70 -8.65 9.22
N PRO A 198 13.16 -9.57 8.36
CA PRO A 198 13.16 -9.32 6.91
C PRO A 198 11.76 -9.15 6.32
N LYS A 199 10.77 -9.90 6.82
CA LYS A 199 9.36 -9.75 6.41
C LYS A 199 8.81 -8.39 6.87
N ARG A 200 9.15 -7.98 8.09
CA ARG A 200 8.81 -6.66 8.64
C ARG A 200 9.36 -5.53 7.80
N LEU A 201 10.63 -5.62 7.43
CA LEU A 201 11.28 -4.66 6.56
C LEU A 201 10.62 -4.60 5.18
N LEU A 202 10.30 -5.75 4.58
CA LEU A 202 9.62 -5.82 3.29
C LEU A 202 8.24 -5.13 3.33
N MET A 203 7.48 -5.31 4.42
CA MET A 203 6.19 -4.63 4.62
C MET A 203 6.35 -3.11 4.69
N ILE A 204 7.31 -2.61 5.47
CA ILE A 204 7.58 -1.16 5.57
C ILE A 204 8.12 -0.59 4.25
N LEU A 205 8.95 -1.32 3.52
CA LEU A 205 9.48 -0.85 2.23
C LEU A 205 8.47 -1.00 1.08
N GLY A 206 7.41 -1.78 1.27
CA GLY A 206 6.40 -2.06 0.25
C GLY A 206 5.85 -0.79 -0.40
N GLY A 207 5.38 0.17 0.41
CA GLY A 207 4.84 1.44 -0.08
C GLY A 207 5.84 2.29 -0.87
N PRO A 208 7.03 2.61 -0.33
CA PRO A 208 8.05 3.34 -1.08
C PRO A 208 8.44 2.65 -2.41
N LEU A 209 8.61 1.33 -2.40
CA LEU A 209 9.02 0.58 -3.59
C LEU A 209 7.97 0.63 -4.71
N VAL A 210 6.68 0.48 -4.39
CA VAL A 210 5.63 0.57 -5.41
C VAL A 210 5.49 1.99 -5.96
N ASN A 211 5.75 3.02 -5.17
CA ASN A 211 5.75 4.39 -5.67
C ASN A 211 6.94 4.67 -6.60
N ILE A 212 8.13 4.14 -6.28
CA ILE A 212 9.28 4.23 -7.18
C ILE A 212 8.98 3.50 -8.49
N ALA A 213 8.39 2.30 -8.42
CA ALA A 213 7.99 1.56 -9.62
C ALA A 213 6.93 2.31 -10.43
N LEU A 214 5.92 2.89 -9.77
CA LEU A 214 4.90 3.72 -10.42
C LEU A 214 5.53 4.94 -11.10
N ALA A 215 6.41 5.67 -10.41
CA ALA A 215 7.10 6.82 -10.97
C ALA A 215 7.93 6.44 -12.20
N PHE A 216 8.65 5.31 -12.16
CA PHE A 216 9.40 4.80 -13.31
C PHE A 216 8.47 4.51 -14.49
N VAL A 217 7.36 3.80 -14.26
CA VAL A 217 6.36 3.49 -15.30
C VAL A 217 5.74 4.76 -15.90
N LEU A 218 5.37 5.72 -15.05
CA LEU A 218 4.78 6.99 -15.50
C LEU A 218 5.78 7.81 -16.31
N VAL A 219 7.02 7.96 -15.85
CA VAL A 219 8.06 8.72 -16.55
C VAL A 219 8.38 8.05 -17.89
N VAL A 220 8.77 6.76 -17.87
CA VAL A 220 9.14 6.04 -19.10
C VAL A 220 7.96 5.99 -20.07
N GLY A 221 6.76 5.66 -19.59
CA GLY A 221 5.54 5.63 -20.40
C GLY A 221 5.23 6.99 -21.03
N SER A 222 5.41 8.09 -20.27
CA SER A 222 5.21 9.44 -20.80
C SER A 222 6.23 9.80 -21.89
N LEU A 223 7.51 9.45 -21.69
CA LEU A 223 8.56 9.71 -22.67
C LEU A 223 8.36 8.90 -23.95
N MET A 224 7.91 7.65 -23.83
CA MET A 224 7.57 6.80 -24.97
C MET A 224 6.35 7.33 -25.73
N PHE A 225 5.35 7.89 -25.03
CA PHE A 225 4.14 8.40 -25.66
C PHE A 225 4.33 9.77 -26.33
N VAL A 226 5.00 10.72 -25.65
CA VAL A 226 5.28 12.05 -26.20
C VAL A 226 6.31 11.96 -27.32
N GLY A 227 7.28 11.05 -27.17
CA GLY A 227 8.44 10.97 -28.04
C GLY A 227 9.38 12.16 -27.79
N ILE A 228 10.65 11.89 -27.54
CA ILE A 228 11.66 12.95 -27.58
C ILE A 228 12.13 13.00 -29.04
N PRO A 229 12.11 14.17 -29.72
CA PRO A 229 12.76 14.29 -31.02
C PRO A 229 14.24 14.00 -30.84
N ALA A 230 14.65 12.78 -31.19
CA ALA A 230 16.04 12.37 -31.13
C ALA A 230 16.77 13.11 -32.25
N ALA A 231 17.77 13.91 -31.89
CA ALA A 231 18.69 14.49 -32.85
C ALA A 231 19.32 13.34 -33.65
N GLN A 232 18.93 13.21 -34.92
CA GLN A 232 19.52 12.22 -35.80
C GLN A 232 20.87 12.77 -36.25
N ASN A 233 21.94 11.99 -36.11
CA ASN A 233 23.25 12.32 -36.67
C ASN A 233 23.26 12.11 -38.19
N LYS A 234 22.37 12.81 -38.89
CA LYS A 234 22.31 12.90 -40.35
C LYS A 234 22.70 14.31 -40.72
N ALA A 235 23.46 14.48 -41.79
CA ALA A 235 23.85 15.81 -42.30
C ALA A 235 22.65 16.55 -42.94
N GLN A 236 21.57 16.76 -42.18
CA GLN A 236 20.34 17.40 -42.60
C GLN A 236 20.17 18.73 -41.87
N LEU A 237 19.99 19.81 -42.62
CA LEU A 237 19.84 21.16 -42.09
C LEU A 237 18.55 21.28 -41.25
N GLY A 238 18.69 21.53 -39.95
CA GLY A 238 17.53 21.69 -39.04
C GLY A 238 16.78 23.01 -39.24
N SER A 239 17.51 24.10 -39.47
CA SER A 239 16.97 25.44 -39.76
C SER A 239 17.99 26.27 -40.53
N VAL A 240 17.52 27.18 -41.38
CA VAL A 240 18.37 28.14 -42.10
C VAL A 240 17.96 29.56 -41.72
N GLU A 241 18.90 30.37 -41.26
CA GLU A 241 18.63 31.74 -40.85
C GLU A 241 18.36 32.65 -42.06
N SER A 242 17.29 33.45 -41.99
CA SER A 242 16.90 34.40 -43.03
C SER A 242 18.00 35.44 -43.30
N GLY A 243 18.42 35.58 -44.56
CA GLY A 243 19.47 36.52 -44.96
C GLY A 243 20.90 36.00 -44.82
N SER A 244 21.08 34.77 -44.34
CA SER A 244 22.39 34.11 -44.30
C SER A 244 22.92 33.75 -45.70
N LEU A 245 24.23 33.52 -45.82
CA LEU A 245 24.83 33.00 -47.07
C LEU A 245 24.21 31.67 -47.51
N ALA A 246 23.81 30.84 -46.56
CA ALA A 246 23.11 29.58 -46.83
C ALA A 246 21.74 29.84 -47.48
N ALA A 247 20.94 30.77 -46.95
CA ALA A 247 19.64 31.15 -47.53
C ALA A 247 19.79 31.76 -48.93
N ILE A 248 20.79 32.63 -49.13
CA ILE A 248 21.07 33.25 -50.44
C ILE A 248 21.52 32.19 -51.45
N SER A 249 22.22 31.15 -51.00
CA SER A 249 22.64 30.01 -51.83
C SER A 249 21.52 29.01 -52.12
N GLY A 250 20.30 29.27 -51.66
CA GLY A 250 19.11 28.44 -51.91
C GLY A 250 18.95 27.24 -50.98
N LEU A 251 19.74 27.14 -49.91
CA LEU A 251 19.58 26.08 -48.91
C LEU A 251 18.33 26.31 -48.06
N THR A 252 17.62 25.23 -47.78
CA THR A 252 16.38 25.23 -47.00
C THR A 252 16.43 24.23 -45.84
N ALA A 253 15.60 24.45 -44.82
CA ALA A 253 15.46 23.51 -43.72
C ALA A 253 14.94 22.15 -44.26
N GLY A 254 15.61 21.06 -43.90
CA GLY A 254 15.35 19.73 -44.41
C GLY A 254 16.31 19.25 -45.51
N ASP A 255 17.14 20.13 -46.09
CA ASP A 255 18.14 19.72 -47.08
C ASP A 255 19.19 18.80 -46.46
N THR A 256 19.58 17.75 -47.18
CA THR A 256 20.61 16.80 -46.75
C THR A 256 21.90 17.00 -47.56
N ILE A 257 23.01 17.23 -46.87
CA ILE A 257 24.34 17.38 -47.48
C ILE A 257 24.89 16.00 -47.77
N LEU A 258 24.97 15.64 -49.05
CA LEU A 258 25.49 14.34 -49.50
C LEU A 258 27.01 14.34 -49.65
N THR A 259 27.59 15.49 -50.02
CA THR A 259 29.02 15.62 -50.28
C THR A 259 29.53 17.00 -49.90
N PHE A 260 30.75 17.08 -49.37
CA PHE A 260 31.51 18.31 -49.16
C PHE A 260 32.89 18.18 -49.81
N ASN A 261 33.27 19.09 -50.71
CA ASN A 261 34.55 19.03 -51.44
C ASN A 261 34.86 17.67 -52.10
N LYS A 262 33.84 17.01 -52.67
CA LYS A 262 33.91 15.65 -53.27
C LYS A 262 34.14 14.50 -52.28
N VAL A 263 34.12 14.76 -50.99
CA VAL A 263 34.09 13.75 -49.93
C VAL A 263 32.63 13.45 -49.59
N GLU A 264 32.26 12.17 -49.51
CA GLU A 264 30.92 11.76 -49.10
C GLU A 264 30.70 12.04 -47.61
N VAL A 265 29.50 12.54 -47.29
CA VAL A 265 29.10 12.94 -45.95
C VAL A 265 27.77 12.26 -45.64
N HIS A 266 27.72 11.52 -44.53
CA HIS A 266 26.49 10.86 -44.08
C HIS A 266 25.99 11.43 -42.75
N THR A 267 26.91 11.96 -41.94
CA THR A 267 26.64 12.42 -40.58
C THR A 267 27.13 13.86 -40.36
N TRP A 268 26.66 14.51 -39.28
CA TRP A 268 27.18 15.82 -38.87
C TRP A 268 28.66 15.75 -38.47
N GLU A 269 29.09 14.60 -37.93
CA GLU A 269 30.49 14.35 -37.57
C GLU A 269 31.38 14.34 -38.82
N ASP A 270 30.96 13.64 -39.88
CA ASP A 270 31.68 13.61 -41.16
C ASP A 270 31.81 15.02 -41.75
N LEU A 271 30.71 15.79 -41.73
CA LEU A 271 30.69 17.14 -42.25
C LEU A 271 31.62 18.07 -41.45
N THR A 272 31.56 17.99 -40.12
CA THR A 272 32.38 18.82 -39.24
C THR A 272 33.87 18.47 -39.39
N ALA A 273 34.21 17.19 -39.53
CA ALA A 273 35.57 16.74 -39.80
C ALA A 273 36.08 17.25 -41.15
N ALA A 274 35.27 17.14 -42.21
CA ALA A 274 35.64 17.58 -43.55
C ALA A 274 35.81 19.11 -43.65
N ILE A 275 34.97 19.88 -42.95
CA ILE A 275 35.12 21.35 -42.85
C ILE A 275 36.41 21.71 -42.12
N LYS A 276 36.69 21.04 -40.99
CA LYS A 276 37.90 21.30 -40.20
C LYS A 276 39.18 21.05 -41.00
N ASP A 277 39.21 19.95 -41.78
CA ASP A 277 40.33 19.61 -42.66
C ASP A 277 40.51 20.64 -43.79
N ALA A 278 39.41 21.14 -44.36
CA ALA A 278 39.47 22.16 -45.41
C ALA A 278 39.89 23.56 -44.90
N MET A 279 39.82 23.81 -43.59
CA MET A 279 40.21 25.07 -42.96
C MET A 279 41.64 25.08 -42.39
N SER A 280 42.29 23.91 -42.30
CA SER A 280 43.71 23.77 -41.93
C SER A 280 44.64 23.89 -43.11
#